data_AF-A0A3M4VMI0-F1
#
_entry.id   AF-A0A3M4VMI0-F1
#
_cell.length_a   1.000
_cell.length_b   1.000
_cell.length_c   1.000
_cell.angle_alpha   90.00
_cell.angle_beta   90.00
_cell.angle_gamma   90.00
#
_symmetry.space_group_name_H-M   'P 1'
#
loop_
_entity.id
_entity.type
_entity.pdbx_description
1 polymer ?
#
loop_
_entity_poly.entity_id
_entity_poly.type
_entity_poly.pdbx_seq_one_letter_code
_entity_poly.pdbx_strand_id
1 'polypeptide(L)'
;MQRYGRVHPWMPDTAINCHSFRYLLLMHDLPDIDFTQRFIFDESDVRGELVALERSYAEVLAKHPYPEPVAQLLGELMAAAALLVGTLKFDGLLILQARSSGAVPL
;
A
#
# COMPACT_ATOMS: atom_id res chain seq x y z
N MET A 1 -49.32 -1.61 -6.37
CA MET A 1 -49.39 -3.08 -6.17
C MET A 1 -48.04 -3.53 -5.60
N GLN A 2 -47.88 -3.49 -4.27
CA GLN A 2 -46.67 -3.91 -3.54
C GLN A 2 -46.99 -5.20 -2.77
N ARG A 3 -46.12 -6.20 -2.83
CA ARG A 3 -46.13 -7.36 -1.92
C ARG A 3 -44.69 -7.76 -1.56
N TYR A 4 -44.47 -7.90 -0.25
CA TYR A 4 -43.66 -8.88 0.50
C TYR A 4 -42.18 -9.10 0.12
N GLY A 5 -41.22 -9.22 1.06
CA GLY A 5 -41.31 -9.32 2.51
C GLY A 5 -39.98 -9.78 3.15
N ARG A 6 -40.06 -10.08 4.45
CA ARG A 6 -39.10 -10.76 5.35
C ARG A 6 -37.91 -9.96 5.90
N VAL A 7 -38.14 -9.46 7.11
CA VAL A 7 -37.15 -9.30 8.17
C VAL A 7 -36.60 -10.65 8.63
N HIS A 8 -35.28 -10.78 8.70
CA HIS A 8 -34.58 -11.89 9.35
C HIS A 8 -33.96 -11.40 10.68
N PRO A 9 -34.14 -12.10 11.82
CA PRO A 9 -33.79 -11.60 13.13
C PRO A 9 -32.66 -12.42 13.78
N TRP A 10 -31.40 -12.13 13.45
CA TRP A 10 -30.24 -12.65 14.20
C TRP A 10 -29.03 -11.72 14.01
N MET A 11 -28.92 -10.70 14.86
CA MET A 11 -27.69 -9.93 15.00
C MET A 11 -27.57 -9.52 16.48
N PRO A 12 -26.58 -10.03 17.22
CA PRO A 12 -26.38 -9.63 18.61
C PRO A 12 -25.87 -8.17 18.67
N ASP A 13 -26.34 -7.46 19.71
CA ASP A 13 -26.05 -6.06 20.06
C ASP A 13 -24.58 -5.85 20.48
N THR A 14 -23.65 -6.14 19.58
CA THR A 14 -22.26 -5.74 19.73
C THR A 14 -21.85 -5.03 18.45
N ALA A 15 -22.37 -3.81 18.33
CA ALA A 15 -21.88 -2.83 17.39
C ALA A 15 -20.38 -2.62 17.68
N ILE A 16 -19.55 -3.37 16.98
CA ILE A 16 -18.15 -3.03 16.73
C ILE A 16 -18.19 -1.73 15.95
N ASN A 17 -18.15 -0.64 16.69
CA ASN A 17 -17.99 0.70 16.19
C ASN A 17 -16.51 0.85 15.83
N CYS A 18 -16.18 0.91 14.53
CA CYS A 18 -15.29 1.94 13.97
C CYS A 18 -15.01 1.64 12.48
N HIS A 19 -15.76 2.31 11.60
CA HIS A 19 -15.38 2.93 10.32
C HIS A 19 -14.40 2.29 9.28
N SER A 20 -13.79 1.13 9.51
CA SER A 20 -12.72 0.61 8.64
C SER A 20 -13.25 -0.07 7.37
N PHE A 21 -14.48 -0.58 7.39
CA PHE A 21 -14.99 -1.44 6.31
C PHE A 21 -15.58 -0.69 5.09
N ARG A 22 -15.72 0.64 5.16
CA ARG A 22 -16.34 1.42 4.06
C ARG A 22 -15.35 1.81 2.96
N TYR A 23 -14.05 1.60 3.16
CA TYR A 23 -13.00 1.87 2.17
C TYR A 23 -12.77 0.73 1.17
N LEU A 24 -13.25 -0.48 1.46
CA LEU A 24 -13.03 -1.63 0.57
C LEU A 24 -13.89 -1.60 -0.71
N LEU A 25 -14.97 -0.78 -0.73
CA LEU A 25 -15.89 -0.70 -1.88
C LEU A 25 -15.72 0.57 -2.74
N LEU A 26 -14.71 1.39 -2.45
CA LEU A 26 -14.39 2.64 -3.17
C LEU A 26 -12.96 2.56 -3.76
N MET A 27 -12.61 1.39 -4.29
CA MET A 27 -11.26 1.07 -4.76
C MET A 27 -11.21 0.77 -6.26
N HIS A 28 -12.15 1.31 -7.05
CA HIS A 28 -12.24 1.05 -8.49
C HIS A 28 -12.12 2.30 -9.38
N ASP A 29 -11.86 3.47 -8.78
CA ASP A 29 -11.57 4.74 -9.48
C ASP A 29 -10.56 5.57 -8.67
N LEU A 30 -9.41 4.97 -8.33
CA LEU A 30 -8.28 5.75 -7.82
C LEU A 30 -7.50 6.23 -9.07
N PRO A 31 -7.23 7.54 -9.21
CA PRO A 31 -6.35 8.02 -10.28
C PRO A 31 -4.98 7.34 -10.13
N ASP A 32 -4.13 7.28 -11.14
CA ASP A 32 -2.72 6.85 -11.01
C ASP A 32 -2.09 7.41 -9.70
N ILE A 33 -2.10 6.63 -8.61
CA ILE A 33 -1.91 7.14 -7.25
C ILE A 33 -0.60 6.67 -6.67
N ASP A 34 0.37 7.59 -6.69
CA ASP A 34 1.52 7.51 -5.83
C ASP A 34 1.22 8.29 -4.54
N PHE A 35 1.20 7.62 -3.38
CA PHE A 35 0.97 8.26 -2.10
C PHE A 35 1.68 7.55 -0.94
N THR A 36 1.93 8.31 0.13
CA THR A 36 2.40 7.79 1.41
C THR A 36 1.52 8.33 2.53
N GLN A 37 0.98 7.44 3.36
CA GLN A 37 0.09 7.77 4.47
C GLN A 37 0.62 7.18 5.76
N ARG A 38 0.84 8.04 6.76
CA ARG A 38 1.25 7.64 8.10
C ARG A 38 0.03 7.46 8.99
N PHE A 39 0.06 6.47 9.87
CA PHE A 39 -0.99 6.23 10.85
C PHE A 39 -0.40 5.75 12.18
N ILE A 40 -1.16 5.91 13.24
CA ILE A 40 -0.80 5.49 14.60
C ILE A 40 -1.97 4.71 15.15
N PHE A 41 -1.68 3.69 15.94
CA PHE A 41 -2.71 2.94 16.66
C PHE A 41 -2.91 3.58 18.04
N ASP A 42 -4.13 3.95 18.39
CA ASP A 42 -4.39 4.65 19.68
C ASP A 42 -4.05 3.80 20.91
N GLU A 43 -4.24 2.47 20.80
CA GLU A 43 -4.06 1.51 21.89
C GLU A 43 -2.67 0.84 21.92
N SER A 44 -1.72 1.29 21.09
CA SER A 44 -0.36 0.75 21.09
C SER A 44 0.67 1.79 20.61
N ASP A 45 1.90 1.77 21.13
CA ASP A 45 2.98 2.66 20.65
C ASP A 45 3.58 2.19 19.30
N VAL A 46 2.71 1.77 18.38
CA VAL A 46 3.07 1.33 17.04
C VAL A 46 2.64 2.41 16.04
N ARG A 47 3.59 2.82 15.21
CA ARG A 47 3.37 3.73 14.10
C ARG A 47 3.44 2.93 12.80
N GLY A 48 2.43 3.07 11.96
CA GLY A 48 2.40 2.45 10.65
C GLY A 48 2.55 3.48 9.53
N GLU A 49 2.95 2.99 8.38
CA GLU A 49 3.04 3.76 7.15
C GLU A 49 2.58 2.88 5.99
N LEU A 50 1.73 3.45 5.13
CA LEU A 50 1.21 2.83 3.93
C LEU A 50 1.75 3.60 2.73
N VAL A 51 2.28 2.88 1.75
CA VAL A 51 2.77 3.46 0.50
C VAL A 51 2.13 2.77 -0.69
N ALA A 52 1.73 3.55 -1.70
CA ALA A 52 1.40 3.07 -3.04
C ALA A 52 2.25 3.83 -4.05
N LEU A 53 2.82 3.12 -5.03
CA LEU A 53 3.75 3.66 -6.03
C LEU A 53 3.40 3.13 -7.43
N GLU A 54 2.12 3.13 -7.80
CA GLU A 54 1.64 2.52 -9.04
C GLU A 54 2.29 3.18 -10.28
N ARG A 55 2.23 4.51 -10.37
CA ARG A 55 2.75 5.25 -11.51
C ARG A 55 4.27 5.29 -11.50
N SER A 56 4.87 5.59 -10.34
CA SER A 56 6.34 5.60 -10.19
C SER A 56 6.96 4.26 -10.59
N TYR A 57 6.34 3.14 -10.21
CA TYR A 57 6.79 1.81 -10.59
C TYR A 57 6.65 1.56 -12.09
N ALA A 58 5.49 1.89 -12.69
CA ALA A 58 5.26 1.75 -14.12
C ALA A 58 6.26 2.58 -14.95
N GLU A 59 6.56 3.82 -14.55
CA GLU A 59 7.54 4.69 -15.20
C GLU A 59 8.97 4.11 -15.14
N VAL A 60 9.33 3.41 -14.07
CA VAL A 60 10.63 2.74 -13.95
C VAL A 60 10.70 1.52 -14.87
N LEU A 61 9.67 0.68 -14.89
CA LEU A 61 9.61 -0.48 -15.78
C LEU A 61 9.56 -0.11 -17.26
N ALA A 62 8.97 1.03 -17.62
CA ALA A 62 8.93 1.51 -19.00
C ALA A 62 10.33 1.85 -19.55
N LYS A 63 11.34 2.10 -18.69
CA LYS A 63 12.69 2.47 -19.12
C LYS A 63 13.49 1.29 -19.66
N HIS A 64 13.26 0.09 -19.12
CA HIS A 64 14.01 -1.11 -19.50
C HIS A 64 13.12 -2.35 -19.43
N PRO A 65 13.16 -3.26 -20.43
CA PRO A 65 12.41 -4.50 -20.39
C PRO A 65 13.07 -5.48 -19.41
N TYR A 66 12.74 -5.35 -18.12
CA TYR A 66 13.20 -6.26 -17.08
C TYR A 66 12.45 -7.59 -17.15
N PRO A 67 13.12 -8.73 -16.88
CA PRO A 67 12.43 -9.98 -16.60
C PRO A 67 11.49 -9.82 -15.40
N GLU A 68 10.36 -10.52 -15.42
CA GLU A 68 9.34 -10.46 -14.36
C GLU A 68 9.90 -10.56 -12.93
N PRO A 69 10.84 -11.49 -12.61
CA PRO A 69 11.38 -11.57 -11.24
C PRO A 69 12.19 -10.33 -10.83
N VAL A 70 12.85 -9.66 -11.79
CA VAL A 70 13.62 -8.45 -11.54
C VAL A 70 12.71 -7.24 -11.36
N ALA A 71 11.63 -7.16 -12.15
CA ALA A 71 10.61 -6.14 -12.00
C ALA A 71 10.01 -6.17 -10.59
N GLN A 72 9.60 -7.35 -10.11
CA GLN A 72 9.05 -7.53 -8.75
C GLN A 72 10.01 -7.06 -7.66
N LEU A 73 11.28 -7.50 -7.70
CA LEU A 73 12.29 -7.07 -6.74
C LEU A 73 12.54 -5.56 -6.76
N LEU A 74 12.46 -4.93 -7.94
CA LEU A 74 12.59 -3.49 -8.07
C LEU A 74 11.42 -2.75 -7.43
N GLY A 75 10.19 -3.27 -7.59
CA GLY A 75 9.00 -2.74 -6.92
C GLY A 75 9.10 -2.83 -5.40
N GLU A 76 9.55 -3.97 -4.87
CA GLU A 76 9.81 -4.15 -3.45
C GLU A 76 10.86 -3.17 -2.93
N LEU A 77 11.96 -2.99 -3.67
CA LEU A 77 13.03 -2.06 -3.32
C LEU A 77 12.54 -0.61 -3.29
N MET A 78 11.71 -0.22 -4.27
CA MET A 78 11.10 1.12 -4.34
C MET A 78 10.16 1.37 -3.16
N ALA A 79 9.29 0.40 -2.84
CA ALA A 79 8.41 0.49 -1.68
C ALA A 79 9.20 0.58 -0.37
N ALA A 80 10.25 -0.25 -0.21
CA ALA A 80 11.12 -0.21 0.96
C ALA A 80 11.83 1.14 1.09
N ALA A 81 12.37 1.69 0.00
CA ALA A 81 13.01 3.00 -0.01
C ALA A 81 12.03 4.12 0.41
N ALA A 82 10.81 4.11 -0.12
CA ALA A 82 9.79 5.11 0.23
C ALA A 82 9.38 5.05 1.71
N LEU A 83 9.20 3.84 2.26
CA LEU A 83 8.94 3.65 3.69
C LEU A 83 10.12 4.13 4.55
N LEU A 84 11.37 3.83 4.15
CA LEU A 84 12.55 4.28 4.89
C LEU A 84 12.66 5.80 4.92
N VAL A 85 12.39 6.48 3.80
CA VAL A 85 12.41 7.96 3.75
C VAL A 85 11.40 8.57 4.73
N GLY A 86 10.21 7.97 4.89
CA GLY A 86 9.21 8.41 5.87
C GLY A 86 9.69 8.38 7.34
N THR A 87 10.75 7.64 7.63
CA THR A 87 11.35 7.54 8.98
C THR A 87 12.49 8.52 9.24
N LEU A 88 13.03 9.18 8.20
CA LEU A 88 14.16 10.10 8.33
C LEU A 88 13.70 11.45 8.93
N LYS A 89 14.50 11.99 9.86
CA LYS A 89 14.22 13.25 10.57
C LYS A 89 14.95 14.46 9.99
N PHE A 90 15.67 14.28 8.89
CA PHE A 90 16.54 15.28 8.29
C PHE A 90 16.35 15.33 6.78
N ASP A 91 16.56 16.50 6.20
CA ASP A 91 16.50 16.70 4.76
C ASP A 91 17.80 16.17 4.13
N GLY A 92 17.67 15.14 3.30
CA GLY A 92 18.81 14.48 2.68
C GLY A 92 18.38 13.50 1.59
N LEU A 93 19.37 12.86 0.98
CA LEU A 93 19.15 11.88 -0.08
C LEU A 93 19.40 10.47 0.46
N LEU A 94 18.40 9.60 0.38
CA LEU A 94 18.55 8.17 0.64
C LEU A 94 18.85 7.45 -0.69
N ILE A 95 19.90 6.64 -0.72
CA ILE A 95 20.16 5.70 -1.82
C ILE A 95 20.08 4.28 -1.26
N LEU A 96 19.14 3.49 -1.77
CA LEU A 96 19.04 2.07 -1.46
C LEU A 96 19.60 1.26 -2.63
N GLN A 97 20.60 0.42 -2.37
CA GLN A 97 21.24 -0.43 -3.37
C GLN A 97 21.19 -1.88 -2.90
N ALA A 98 20.72 -2.77 -3.77
CA ALA A 98 20.89 -4.21 -3.61
C ALA A 98 22.11 -4.65 -4.42
N ARG A 99 22.83 -5.67 -3.95
CA ARG A 99 23.88 -6.31 -4.76
C ARG A 99 23.74 -7.82 -4.78
N SER A 100 24.04 -8.44 -5.92
CA SER A 100 23.97 -9.90 -6.06
C SER A 100 25.16 -10.44 -6.84
N SER A 101 25.67 -11.58 -6.39
CA SER A 101 26.71 -12.36 -7.08
C SER A 101 26.14 -13.35 -8.11
N GLY A 102 24.83 -13.28 -8.39
CA GLY A 102 24.09 -14.22 -9.26
C GLY A 102 23.71 -13.65 -10.64
N ALA A 103 22.71 -14.29 -11.27
CA ALA A 103 22.27 -14.00 -12.64
C ALA A 103 21.72 -12.57 -12.87
N VAL A 104 21.41 -11.86 -11.79
CA VAL A 104 21.08 -10.43 -11.82
C VAL A 104 22.27 -9.72 -11.18
N PRO A 105 23.14 -9.03 -11.96
CA PRO A 105 24.13 -8.15 -11.38
C PRO A 105 23.40 -6.91 -10.85
N LEU A 106 23.03 -6.97 -9.57
CA LEU A 106 22.64 -5.80 -8.79
C LEU A 106 23.90 -5.22 -8.14
#